data_AF-A0A953SYY7-F1
#
_entry.id   AF-A0A953SYY7-F1
#
_cell.length_a   1.000
_cell.length_b   1.000
_cell.length_c   1.000
_cell.angle_alpha   90.00
_cell.angle_beta   90.00
_cell.angle_gamma   90.00
#
_symmetry.space_group_name_H-M   'P 1'
#
loop_
_entity.id
_entity.type
_entity.pdbx_description
1 polymer ?
#
loop_
_entity_poly.entity_id
_entity_poly.type
_entity_poly.pdbx_seq_one_letter_code
_entity_poly.pdbx_strand_id
1 'polypeptide(L)'
;MKRIKLLCLFLCFCSIPLSAQKSEKGESNAVEPSTISLAKLVQQKSADYVITAEHVSRTSGIRHVYLRQAINGLEVYGTESSVHFDRSGKVIVSHNSFLNNVSATVKSASASLTAEQAIRSVASQMGYKLSSLQ
;
A
#
# COMPACT_ATOMS: atom_id res chain seq x y z
N MET A 1 -63.93 16.91 -7.57
CA MET A 1 -62.82 16.44 -8.44
C MET A 1 -61.43 17.07 -8.15
N LYS A 2 -61.28 17.98 -7.17
CA LYS A 2 -59.98 18.61 -6.84
C LYS A 2 -59.22 17.98 -5.66
N ARG A 3 -59.90 17.18 -4.81
CA ARG A 3 -59.29 16.54 -3.63
C ARG A 3 -58.61 15.18 -3.91
N ILE A 4 -58.94 14.55 -5.03
CA ILE A 4 -58.31 13.28 -5.46
C ILE A 4 -56.94 13.53 -6.13
N LYS A 5 -56.77 14.67 -6.82
CA LYS A 5 -55.47 15.03 -7.41
C LYS A 5 -54.38 15.34 -6.37
N LEU A 6 -54.77 15.72 -5.15
CA LEU A 6 -53.83 15.97 -4.05
C LEU A 6 -53.35 14.67 -3.39
N LEU A 7 -54.16 13.61 -3.43
CA LEU A 7 -53.80 12.29 -2.89
C LEU A 7 -52.82 11.55 -3.82
N CYS A 8 -52.93 11.74 -5.13
CA CYS A 8 -52.01 11.13 -6.12
C CYS A 8 -50.62 11.78 -6.13
N LEU A 9 -50.47 13.04 -5.72
CA LEU A 9 -49.18 13.72 -5.68
C LEU A 9 -48.32 13.29 -4.46
N PHE A 10 -48.97 12.87 -3.38
CA PHE A 10 -48.29 12.38 -2.18
C PHE A 10 -47.79 10.92 -2.34
N LEU A 11 -48.45 10.11 -3.16
CA LEU A 11 -48.10 8.71 -3.38
C LEU A 11 -46.88 8.49 -4.30
N CYS A 12 -46.44 9.50 -5.05
CA CYS A 12 -45.26 9.38 -5.92
C CYS A 12 -43.92 9.67 -5.21
N PHE A 13 -43.93 10.20 -3.99
CA PHE A 13 -42.69 10.54 -3.27
C PHE A 13 -42.12 9.41 -2.40
N CYS A 14 -42.85 8.31 -2.21
CA CYS A 14 -42.43 7.18 -1.35
C CYS A 14 -41.82 5.99 -2.10
N SER A 15 -41.69 6.05 -3.42
CA SER A 15 -41.29 4.88 -4.24
C SER A 15 -39.85 4.94 -4.76
N ILE A 16 -39.01 5.84 -4.26
CA ILE A 16 -37.57 5.77 -4.55
C ILE A 16 -36.99 4.77 -3.54
N PRO A 17 -36.65 3.53 -3.94
CA PRO A 17 -35.79 2.72 -3.10
C PRO A 17 -34.49 3.50 -2.95
N LEU A 18 -34.20 3.98 -1.74
CA LEU A 18 -32.84 4.27 -1.32
C LEU A 18 -32.08 2.95 -1.46
N SER A 19 -31.52 2.69 -2.65
CA SER A 19 -30.38 1.80 -2.74
C SER A 19 -29.25 2.54 -2.04
N ALA A 20 -29.21 2.40 -0.71
CA ALA A 20 -27.97 2.59 0.03
C ALA A 20 -26.94 1.81 -0.77
N GLN A 21 -25.96 2.53 -1.34
CA GLN A 21 -24.95 1.93 -2.19
C GLN A 21 -24.38 0.75 -1.42
N LYS A 22 -24.73 -0.47 -1.84
CA LYS A 22 -24.01 -1.65 -1.44
C LYS A 22 -22.65 -1.42 -2.03
N SER A 23 -21.72 -0.93 -1.21
CA SER A 23 -20.32 -0.89 -1.59
C SER A 23 -20.04 -2.27 -2.11
N GLU A 24 -19.82 -2.40 -3.41
CA GLU A 24 -19.19 -3.59 -3.93
C GLU A 24 -17.91 -3.67 -3.13
N LYS A 25 -17.85 -4.64 -2.20
CA LYS A 25 -16.58 -5.14 -1.70
C LYS A 25 -15.94 -5.81 -2.91
N GLY A 26 -15.46 -5.02 -3.87
CA GLY A 26 -14.42 -5.48 -4.78
C GLY A 26 -13.33 -5.99 -3.86
N GLU A 27 -13.03 -7.29 -3.97
CA GLU A 27 -12.16 -8.09 -3.10
C GLU A 27 -11.16 -7.24 -2.29
N SER A 28 -11.59 -6.70 -1.15
CA SER A 28 -10.82 -5.68 -0.42
C SER A 28 -9.75 -6.32 0.47
N ASN A 29 -9.17 -7.42 0.01
CA ASN A 29 -8.09 -8.10 0.71
C ASN A 29 -6.75 -7.36 0.55
N ALA A 30 -6.70 -6.33 -0.31
CA ALA A 30 -5.49 -5.57 -0.62
C ALA A 30 -4.95 -4.76 0.57
N VAL A 31 -5.80 -4.40 1.54
CA VAL A 31 -5.47 -3.44 2.61
C VAL A 31 -5.30 -4.12 3.98
N GLU A 32 -5.56 -5.43 4.07
CA GLU A 32 -5.41 -6.14 5.34
C GLU A 32 -3.93 -6.36 5.69
N PRO A 33 -3.51 -6.10 6.95
CA PRO A 33 -2.16 -6.40 7.40
C PRO A 33 -1.82 -7.88 7.23
N SER A 34 -0.60 -8.15 6.77
CA SER A 34 -0.07 -9.51 6.64
C SER A 34 0.29 -10.09 8.01
N THR A 35 -0.01 -11.37 8.21
CA THR A 35 0.42 -12.13 9.39
C THR A 35 1.76 -12.84 9.19
N ILE A 36 2.43 -12.57 8.06
CA ILE A 36 3.70 -13.22 7.72
C ILE A 36 4.78 -12.93 8.77
N SER A 37 5.60 -13.93 9.08
CA SER A 37 6.73 -13.76 9.98
C SER A 37 7.91 -13.15 9.24
N LEU A 38 8.22 -11.88 9.54
CA LEU A 38 9.39 -11.20 8.97
C LEU A 38 10.70 -11.93 9.29
N ALA A 39 10.80 -12.55 10.48
CA ALA A 39 11.96 -13.33 10.85
C ALA A 39 12.19 -14.53 9.93
N LYS A 40 11.11 -15.24 9.54
CA LYS A 40 11.19 -16.34 8.57
C LYS A 40 11.56 -15.82 7.18
N LEU A 41 10.96 -14.70 6.75
CA LEU A 41 11.27 -14.08 5.46
C LEU A 41 12.75 -13.73 5.32
N VAL A 42 13.31 -13.05 6.34
CA VAL A 42 14.73 -12.65 6.35
C VAL A 42 15.68 -13.86 6.27
N GLN A 43 15.29 -15.00 6.84
CA GLN A 43 16.09 -16.24 6.76
C GLN A 43 15.98 -16.93 5.40
N GLN A 44 14.78 -17.00 4.84
CA GLN A 44 14.51 -17.74 3.60
C GLN A 44 14.99 -17.00 2.35
N LYS A 45 15.00 -15.66 2.38
CA LYS A 45 15.25 -14.76 1.24
C LYS A 45 14.23 -14.97 0.11
N SER A 46 13.56 -13.90 -0.30
CA SER A 46 12.69 -13.92 -1.48
C SER A 46 12.75 -12.58 -2.20
N ALA A 47 12.23 -12.55 -3.43
CA ALA A 47 12.11 -11.32 -4.22
C ALA A 47 10.90 -10.46 -3.81
N ASP A 48 10.08 -10.94 -2.86
CA ASP A 48 8.84 -10.30 -2.42
C ASP A 48 9.09 -9.20 -1.37
N TYR A 49 10.36 -8.94 -1.04
CA TYR A 49 10.77 -7.85 -0.16
C TYR A 49 12.19 -7.38 -0.47
N VAL A 50 12.52 -6.20 0.02
CA VAL A 50 13.85 -5.61 -0.05
C VAL A 50 14.30 -5.24 1.36
N ILE A 51 15.52 -5.60 1.74
CA ILE A 51 16.16 -5.09 2.97
C ILE A 51 16.69 -3.69 2.67
N THR A 52 16.10 -2.69 3.30
CA THR A 52 16.45 -1.28 3.09
C THR A 52 17.61 -0.83 3.98
N ALA A 53 17.74 -1.42 5.16
CA ALA A 53 18.87 -1.20 6.05
C ALA A 53 19.06 -2.38 7.00
N GLU A 54 20.31 -2.68 7.33
CA GLU A 54 20.67 -3.68 8.32
C GLU A 54 21.92 -3.26 9.07
N HIS A 55 21.89 -3.35 10.41
CA HIS A 55 23.07 -3.12 11.23
C HIS A 55 22.96 -3.79 12.61
N VAL A 56 24.11 -3.98 13.26
CA VAL A 56 24.18 -4.42 14.65
C VAL A 56 24.58 -3.24 15.53
N SER A 57 23.77 -2.96 16.55
CA SER A 57 24.09 -1.92 17.54
C SER A 57 25.33 -2.32 18.33
N ARG A 58 26.36 -1.46 18.33
CA ARG A 58 27.60 -1.68 19.09
C ARG A 58 27.37 -1.72 20.59
N THR A 59 26.37 -0.98 21.08
CA THR A 59 26.08 -0.84 22.52
C THR A 59 25.31 -2.05 23.05
N SER A 60 24.24 -2.46 22.37
CA SER A 60 23.38 -3.55 22.84
C SER A 60 23.73 -4.91 22.23
N GLY A 61 24.33 -4.93 21.04
CA GLY A 61 24.51 -6.13 20.22
C GLY A 61 23.22 -6.60 19.55
N ILE A 62 22.16 -5.77 19.52
CA ILE A 62 20.92 -6.07 18.81
C ILE A 62 21.16 -5.89 17.31
N ARG A 63 20.72 -6.87 16.50
CA ARG A 63 20.68 -6.78 15.04
C ARG A 63 19.33 -6.21 14.61
N HIS A 64 19.36 -5.06 13.94
CA HIS A 64 18.19 -4.39 13.37
C HIS A 64 18.13 -4.67 11.87
N VAL A 65 16.99 -5.16 11.38
CA VAL A 65 16.72 -5.37 9.96
C VAL A 65 15.48 -4.59 9.59
N TYR A 66 15.60 -3.72 8.59
CA TYR A 66 14.51 -2.92 8.04
C TYR A 66 14.23 -3.39 6.62
N LEU A 67 12.95 -3.55 6.29
CA LEU A 67 12.53 -4.10 5.01
C LEU A 67 11.24 -3.47 4.53
N ARG A 68 11.06 -3.46 3.21
CA ARG A 68 9.81 -3.12 2.53
C ARG A 68 9.34 -4.31 1.71
N GLN A 69 8.03 -4.48 1.59
CA GLN A 69 7.46 -5.43 0.66
C GLN A 69 7.79 -5.00 -0.77
N ALA A 70 7.95 -5.96 -1.67
CA ALA A 70 8.28 -5.70 -3.05
C ALA A 70 7.42 -6.52 -4.01
N ILE A 71 7.15 -5.95 -5.18
CA ILE A 71 6.48 -6.64 -6.29
C ILE A 71 7.43 -6.57 -7.47
N ASN A 72 7.88 -7.73 -7.96
CA ASN A 72 8.85 -7.82 -9.06
C ASN A 72 10.13 -6.99 -8.79
N GLY A 73 10.58 -6.94 -7.52
CA GLY A 73 11.74 -6.16 -7.10
C GLY A 73 11.49 -4.65 -6.92
N LEU A 74 10.28 -4.16 -7.20
CA LEU A 74 9.89 -2.77 -6.92
C LEU A 74 9.37 -2.65 -5.48
N GLU A 75 10.00 -1.80 -4.70
CA GLU A 75 9.59 -1.53 -3.31
C GLU A 75 8.19 -0.89 -3.26
N VAL A 76 7.36 -1.39 -2.35
CA VAL A 76 6.02 -0.86 -2.07
C VAL A 76 6.12 0.09 -0.88
N TYR A 77 6.08 1.40 -1.17
CA TYR A 77 6.05 2.43 -0.13
C TYR A 77 4.83 2.30 0.78
N GLY A 78 5.00 2.54 2.08
CA GLY A 78 3.96 2.36 3.10
C GLY A 78 3.98 0.97 3.77
N THR A 79 4.86 0.07 3.33
CA THR A 79 5.03 -1.27 3.92
C THR A 79 6.30 -1.39 4.78
N GLU A 80 6.87 -0.27 5.21
CA GLU A 80 8.06 -0.20 6.04
C GLU A 80 7.90 -1.05 7.29
N SER A 81 8.74 -2.07 7.40
CA SER A 81 8.69 -3.08 8.45
C SER A 81 10.06 -3.26 9.07
N SER A 82 10.09 -3.83 10.27
CA SER A 82 11.33 -4.09 10.99
C SER A 82 11.26 -5.36 11.82
N VAL A 83 12.41 -6.03 11.95
CA VAL A 83 12.59 -7.15 12.86
C VAL A 83 13.93 -7.02 13.57
N HIS A 84 13.92 -7.25 14.88
CA HIS A 84 15.06 -7.04 15.77
C HIS A 84 15.42 -8.33 16.49
N PHE A 85 16.69 -8.71 16.42
CA PHE A 85 17.20 -9.94 17.00
C PHE A 85 18.20 -9.64 18.13
N ASP A 86 18.13 -10.41 19.21
CA ASP A 86 19.17 -10.40 20.23
C ASP A 86 20.45 -11.10 19.73
N ARG A 87 21.48 -11.13 20.59
CA ARG A 87 22.77 -11.78 20.28
C ARG A 87 22.67 -13.28 20.05
N SER A 88 21.62 -13.93 20.55
CA SER A 88 21.36 -15.36 20.32
C SER A 88 20.63 -15.62 18.99
N GLY A 89 20.20 -14.56 18.28
CA GLY A 89 19.40 -14.66 17.07
C GLY A 89 17.90 -14.80 17.34
N LYS A 90 17.44 -14.62 18.58
CA LYS A 90 16.02 -14.66 18.92
C LYS A 90 15.37 -13.31 18.61
N VAL A 91 14.17 -13.34 18.04
CA VAL A 91 13.37 -12.13 17.81
C VAL A 91 12.97 -11.52 19.15
N ILE A 92 13.32 -10.25 19.35
CA ILE A 92 12.89 -9.44 20.49
C ILE A 92 11.60 -8.69 20.12
N VAL A 93 11.60 -8.02 18.96
CA VAL A 93 10.51 -7.18 18.47
C VAL A 93 10.40 -7.30 16.96
N SER A 94 9.17 -7.24 16.46
CA SER A 94 8.86 -7.17 15.04
C SER A 94 7.71 -6.18 14.82
N HIS A 95 7.85 -5.30 13.85
CA HIS A 95 6.77 -4.43 13.35
C HIS A 95 6.53 -4.77 11.89
N ASN A 96 5.32 -5.23 11.57
CA ASN A 96 4.96 -5.68 10.24
C ASN A 96 3.85 -4.81 9.66
N SER A 97 4.17 -4.16 8.54
CA SER A 97 3.25 -3.34 7.74
C SER A 97 3.06 -3.91 6.33
N PHE A 98 3.46 -5.16 6.07
CA PHE A 98 3.21 -5.81 4.80
C PHE A 98 1.71 -6.01 4.61
N LEU A 99 1.28 -5.99 3.36
CA LEU A 99 -0.09 -6.24 2.95
C LEU A 99 -0.26 -7.70 2.57
N ASN A 100 -1.38 -8.30 2.97
CA ASN A 100 -1.65 -9.71 2.69
C ASN A 100 -1.80 -9.98 1.19
N ASN A 101 -2.48 -9.10 0.45
CA ASN A 101 -2.64 -9.18 -1.01
C ASN A 101 -2.10 -7.93 -1.69
N VAL A 102 -0.78 -7.71 -1.59
CA VAL A 102 -0.12 -6.52 -2.14
C VAL A 102 -0.33 -6.37 -3.65
N SER A 103 -0.47 -7.47 -4.39
CA SER A 103 -0.73 -7.47 -5.84
C SER A 103 -2.05 -6.77 -6.20
N ALA A 104 -3.05 -6.78 -5.32
CA ALA A 104 -4.30 -6.07 -5.55
C ALA A 104 -4.16 -4.54 -5.48
N THR A 105 -3.01 -4.01 -5.05
CA THR A 105 -2.70 -2.58 -5.14
C THR A 105 -2.22 -2.15 -6.54
N VAL A 106 -1.83 -3.12 -7.38
CA VAL A 106 -1.28 -2.86 -8.72
C VAL A 106 -2.41 -2.51 -9.68
N LYS A 107 -2.43 -1.26 -10.15
CA LYS A 107 -3.40 -0.78 -11.15
C LYS A 107 -3.01 -1.13 -12.59
N SER A 108 -1.71 -1.16 -12.87
CA SER A 108 -1.13 -1.50 -14.17
C SER A 108 0.25 -2.09 -13.96
N ALA A 109 0.55 -3.17 -14.68
CA ALA A 109 1.88 -3.77 -14.70
C ALA A 109 2.84 -3.05 -15.67
N SER A 110 2.32 -2.10 -16.47
CA SER A 110 3.09 -1.35 -17.47
C SER A 110 3.18 0.12 -17.09
N ALA A 111 4.38 0.69 -17.23
CA ALA A 111 4.59 2.13 -17.06
C ALA A 111 3.98 2.91 -18.23
N SER A 112 3.13 3.90 -17.92
CA SER A 112 2.52 4.79 -18.92
C SER A 112 3.45 5.91 -19.39
N LEU A 113 4.50 6.20 -18.61
CA LEU A 113 5.52 7.20 -18.89
C LEU A 113 6.90 6.54 -18.87
N THR A 114 7.79 7.00 -19.73
CA THR A 114 9.22 6.69 -19.60
C THR A 114 9.81 7.40 -18.38
N ALA A 115 10.97 6.92 -17.90
CA ALA A 115 11.67 7.56 -16.79
C ALA A 115 12.00 9.04 -17.09
N GLU A 116 12.42 9.34 -18.31
CA GLU A 116 12.68 10.71 -18.76
C GLU A 116 11.41 11.57 -18.72
N GLN A 117 10.29 11.07 -19.25
CA GLN A 117 9.02 11.78 -19.23
C GLN A 117 8.54 12.06 -17.81
N ALA A 118 8.69 11.10 -16.89
CA ALA A 118 8.35 11.27 -15.49
C ALA A 118 9.17 12.38 -14.82
N ILE A 119 10.49 12.39 -15.01
CA ILE A 119 11.39 13.43 -14.49
C ILE A 119 11.03 14.80 -15.08
N ARG A 120 10.80 14.88 -16.40
CA ARG A 120 10.41 16.13 -17.06
C ARG A 120 9.09 16.69 -16.54
N SER A 121 8.11 15.82 -16.28
CA SER A 121 6.83 16.21 -15.71
C SER A 121 7.00 16.84 -14.32
N VAL A 122 7.77 16.18 -13.44
CA VAL A 122 8.06 16.69 -12.09
C VAL A 122 8.82 18.02 -12.16
N ALA A 123 9.86 18.10 -12.99
CA ALA A 123 10.64 19.33 -13.14
C ALA A 123 9.79 20.51 -13.60
N SER A 124 8.94 20.31 -14.61
CA SER A 124 8.01 21.33 -15.09
C SER A 124 7.03 21.77 -13.99
N GLN A 125 6.43 20.82 -13.28
CA GLN A 125 5.49 21.10 -12.19
C GLN A 125 6.13 21.87 -11.02
N MET A 126 7.41 21.58 -10.74
CA MET A 126 8.16 22.23 -9.66
C MET A 126 8.92 23.48 -10.09
N GLY A 127 8.86 23.87 -11.38
CA GLY A 127 9.56 25.05 -11.91
C GLY A 127 11.08 24.86 -12.05
N TYR A 128 11.57 23.62 -12.08
CA TYR A 128 12.99 23.33 -12.31
C TYR A 128 13.35 23.41 -13.80
N LYS A 129 14.52 23.98 -14.09
CA LYS A 129 15.07 24.03 -15.45
C LYS A 129 15.74 22.69 -15.78
N LEU A 130 15.31 22.07 -16.87
CA LEU A 130 15.84 20.76 -17.30
C LEU A 130 17.30 20.80 -17.77
N SER A 131 17.84 21.99 -18.06
CA SER A 131 19.24 22.19 -18.40
C SER A 131 20.22 21.83 -17.27
N SER A 132 19.75 21.64 -16.03
CA SER A 132 20.59 21.26 -14.89
C SER A 132 20.64 19.74 -14.62
N LEU A 133 20.05 18.92 -15.50
CA LEU A 133 20.00 17.45 -15.37
C LEU A 133 20.99 16.72 -16.29
N GLN A 134 21.85 17.45 -17.01
CA GLN A 134 22.92 16.90 -17.86
C GLN A 134 24.20 16.70 -17.07
#